data_AF-A0A6A6I2Q8-F1
#
_entry.id   AF-A0A6A6I2Q8-F1
#
_cell.length_a   1.000
_cell.length_b   1.000
_cell.length_c   1.000
_cell.angle_alpha   90.00
_cell.angle_beta   90.00
_cell.angle_gamma   90.00
#
_symmetry.space_group_name_H-M   'P 1'
#
loop_
_entity.id
_entity.type
_entity.pdbx_description
1 polymer ?
#
loop_
_entity_poly.entity_id
_entity_poly.type
_entity_poly.pdbx_seq_one_letter_code
_entity_poly.pdbx_strand_id
1 'polypeptide(L)'
;MAATTSRRGLSLLFFSSSSSRAAPFACRSPQRGFASSPISSAFATTKSRAATAAPAKTTTSTNPAAASTTSQRTVTPSFPAKEPPVPTSRNTTSDNAAAAARQQRSLTNGLSDQPPELEGVPAIDWTRSYHGLGSISFTPEQQEVLLAPIEQDDVEVKPDGLLYLPEIKYRRILNKAFGPGGWGLAPRGESIVTGKLVTREYGLVVQGRLVSIARGEQQYFDPDGIPTATEGCKSNALMRCCKDLGIASELWDPRFIRTFTKQMTKETWVEHVTTKKKRKIVMRKDDTVRYPFKESKM
;
A
#
# COMPACT_ATOMS: atom_id res chain seq x y z
N MET A 1 20.09 72.15 -42.44
CA MET A 1 20.46 71.18 -41.39
C MET A 1 20.38 69.78 -42.02
N ALA A 2 21.53 69.25 -42.48
CA ALA A 2 22.26 68.10 -41.90
C ALA A 2 21.44 66.79 -41.87
N ALA A 3 21.92 65.60 -42.22
CA ALA A 3 23.01 65.07 -43.03
C ALA A 3 22.73 63.55 -43.11
N THR A 4 23.16 62.91 -44.19
CA THR A 4 23.16 61.46 -44.47
C THR A 4 23.83 60.64 -43.35
N THR A 5 23.55 59.33 -43.23
CA THR A 5 24.59 58.25 -43.23
C THR A 5 23.96 56.84 -43.20
N SER A 6 24.43 56.01 -44.13
CA SER A 6 24.34 54.54 -44.17
C SER A 6 25.58 53.92 -43.52
N ARG A 7 25.49 52.73 -42.89
CA ARG A 7 26.54 51.67 -42.94
C ARG A 7 26.16 50.35 -42.23
N ARG A 8 26.32 49.24 -42.97
CA ARG A 8 27.02 47.94 -42.69
C ARG A 8 26.73 47.20 -41.37
N GLY A 9 26.66 45.87 -41.26
CA GLY A 9 27.04 44.74 -42.12
C GLY A 9 26.57 43.41 -41.48
N LEU A 10 26.24 42.40 -42.29
CA LEU A 10 27.03 41.18 -42.55
C LEU A 10 27.09 40.16 -41.40
N SER A 11 26.33 39.06 -41.53
CA SER A 11 26.72 37.71 -41.09
C SER A 11 25.94 36.66 -41.88
N LEU A 12 26.64 36.06 -42.84
CA LEU A 12 26.30 34.85 -43.58
C LEU A 12 26.57 33.64 -42.67
N LEU A 13 25.63 32.69 -42.57
CA LEU A 13 25.96 31.27 -42.50
C LEU A 13 24.89 30.45 -43.23
N PHE A 14 25.34 29.83 -44.32
CA PHE A 14 24.68 28.78 -45.10
C PHE A 14 24.37 27.56 -44.24
N PHE A 15 23.21 26.92 -44.43
CA PHE A 15 23.17 25.47 -44.61
C PHE A 15 22.06 25.07 -45.57
N SER A 16 22.49 24.32 -46.58
CA SER A 16 21.75 23.87 -47.74
C SER A 16 20.66 22.85 -47.42
N SER A 17 19.66 22.91 -48.28
CA SER A 17 18.67 21.90 -48.56
C SER A 17 19.28 20.52 -48.83
N SER A 18 18.65 19.46 -48.31
CA SER A 18 18.40 18.26 -49.10
C SER A 18 17.27 17.42 -48.53
N SER A 19 16.26 17.28 -49.38
CA SER A 19 15.20 16.29 -49.36
C SER A 19 15.79 14.88 -49.52
N SER A 20 15.19 13.89 -48.85
CA SER A 20 15.00 12.55 -49.46
C SER A 20 13.96 11.72 -48.69
N ARG A 21 12.97 11.30 -49.48
CA ARG A 21 11.97 10.26 -49.19
C ARG A 21 12.63 8.93 -48.86
N ALA A 22 12.06 8.15 -47.94
CA ALA A 22 11.93 6.70 -48.06
C ALA A 22 11.02 6.10 -46.97
N ALA A 23 9.90 5.52 -47.39
CA ALA A 23 9.19 4.41 -46.77
C ALA A 23 8.63 3.57 -47.96
N PRO A 24 8.19 2.31 -47.82
CA PRO A 24 8.15 1.44 -46.63
C PRO A 24 8.75 0.03 -46.87
N PHE A 25 9.03 -0.71 -45.80
CA PHE A 25 9.13 -2.17 -45.89
C PHE A 25 8.08 -2.82 -45.01
N ALA A 26 7.07 -3.36 -45.68
CA ALA A 26 6.06 -4.24 -45.10
C ALA A 26 6.66 -5.64 -44.93
N CYS A 27 6.73 -6.12 -43.69
CA CYS A 27 7.04 -7.53 -43.42
C CYS A 27 5.74 -8.26 -43.13
N ARG A 28 5.31 -9.10 -44.09
CA ARG A 28 4.22 -10.08 -43.95
C ARG A 28 4.67 -11.18 -42.99
N SER A 29 3.94 -11.37 -41.90
CA SER A 29 3.99 -12.61 -41.12
C SER A 29 2.79 -13.52 -41.49
N PRO A 30 3.00 -14.83 -41.67
CA PRO A 30 1.92 -15.74 -42.04
C PRO A 30 1.10 -16.14 -40.81
N GLN A 31 -0.22 -16.03 -40.94
CA GLN A 31 -1.20 -16.61 -40.02
C GLN A 31 -1.05 -18.15 -40.00
N ARG A 32 -0.80 -18.72 -38.82
CA ARG A 32 -1.15 -20.12 -38.52
C ARG A 32 -2.45 -20.12 -37.75
N GLY A 33 -3.52 -20.52 -38.43
CA GLY A 33 -4.78 -20.87 -37.79
C GLY A 33 -4.64 -22.20 -37.04
N PHE A 34 -4.94 -22.19 -35.75
CA PHE A 34 -5.33 -23.38 -35.03
C PHE A 34 -6.83 -23.30 -34.80
N ALA A 35 -7.55 -24.19 -35.47
CA ALA A 35 -8.92 -24.52 -35.17
C ALA A 35 -8.93 -25.49 -33.99
N SER A 36 -9.69 -25.19 -32.94
CA SER A 36 -10.21 -26.21 -32.03
C SER A 36 -11.54 -25.76 -31.45
N SER A 37 -12.46 -26.71 -31.46
CA SER A 37 -13.92 -26.64 -31.38
C SER A 37 -14.50 -26.09 -30.06
N PRO A 38 -15.76 -25.63 -30.06
CA PRO A 38 -16.49 -25.34 -28.83
C PRO A 38 -16.95 -26.66 -28.19
N ILE A 39 -16.61 -26.88 -26.92
CA ILE A 39 -17.26 -27.93 -26.12
C ILE A 39 -18.51 -27.32 -25.51
N SER A 40 -19.67 -27.78 -25.99
CA SER A 40 -20.98 -27.57 -25.37
C SER A 40 -21.27 -28.66 -24.34
N SER A 41 -22.01 -28.26 -23.29
CA SER A 41 -22.76 -29.07 -22.32
C SER A 41 -21.91 -29.88 -21.32
N ALA A 42 -22.30 -30.08 -20.06
CA ALA A 42 -23.66 -30.22 -19.56
C ALA A 42 -23.82 -29.74 -18.12
N PHE A 43 -24.98 -29.14 -17.87
CA PHE A 43 -25.59 -29.01 -16.55
C PHE A 43 -25.75 -30.39 -15.90
N ALA A 44 -25.24 -30.55 -14.67
CA ALA A 44 -25.62 -31.65 -13.79
C ALA A 44 -26.45 -31.09 -12.64
N THR A 45 -27.77 -31.22 -12.79
CA THR A 45 -28.78 -30.97 -11.77
C THR A 45 -28.76 -32.11 -10.75
N THR A 46 -28.39 -31.85 -9.50
CA THR A 46 -28.71 -32.75 -8.39
C THR A 46 -29.87 -32.20 -7.59
N LYS A 47 -31.01 -32.87 -7.76
CA LYS A 47 -32.19 -32.78 -6.90
C LYS A 47 -31.81 -33.15 -5.48
N SER A 48 -32.13 -32.29 -4.51
CA SER A 48 -32.46 -32.74 -3.15
C SER A 48 -33.84 -32.24 -2.78
N ARG A 49 -34.54 -33.16 -2.13
CA ARG A 49 -35.98 -33.31 -1.96
C ARG A 49 -36.52 -32.37 -0.89
N ALA A 50 -37.65 -31.74 -1.21
CA ALA A 50 -38.46 -30.99 -0.27
C ALA A 50 -39.05 -31.88 0.83
N ALA A 51 -39.13 -31.34 2.05
CA ALA A 51 -40.05 -31.80 3.09
C ALA A 51 -40.91 -30.63 3.54
N THR A 52 -42.20 -30.91 3.57
CA THR A 52 -43.40 -30.07 3.74
C THR A 52 -43.52 -29.40 5.12
N ALA A 53 -44.25 -28.28 5.13
CA ALA A 53 -44.47 -27.39 6.27
C ALA A 53 -45.76 -27.68 7.07
N ALA A 54 -45.70 -27.26 8.36
CA ALA A 54 -46.76 -26.71 9.24
C ALA A 54 -47.84 -27.66 9.83
N PRO A 55 -48.56 -27.30 10.94
CA PRO A 55 -48.62 -26.00 11.65
C PRO A 55 -48.53 -26.04 13.21
N ALA A 56 -48.67 -24.84 13.80
CA ALA A 56 -48.49 -24.40 15.18
C ALA A 56 -49.43 -24.99 16.26
N LYS A 57 -49.02 -24.85 17.55
CA LYS A 57 -49.94 -24.63 18.69
C LYS A 57 -49.26 -23.93 19.86
N THR A 58 -49.92 -22.87 20.30
CA THR A 58 -49.72 -22.02 21.48
C THR A 58 -50.29 -22.70 22.74
N THR A 59 -49.62 -22.58 23.89
CA THR A 59 -50.28 -22.72 25.20
C THR A 59 -49.66 -21.77 26.22
N THR A 60 -50.56 -21.13 26.96
CA THR A 60 -50.44 -20.02 27.91
C THR A 60 -50.71 -20.52 29.32
N SER A 61 -50.05 -19.94 30.33
CA SER A 61 -50.56 -19.79 31.72
C SER A 61 -49.74 -18.69 32.43
N THR A 62 -50.20 -17.44 32.64
CA THR A 62 -51.06 -16.89 33.75
C THR A 62 -50.68 -17.41 35.14
N ASN A 63 -50.40 -16.65 36.21
CA ASN A 63 -50.81 -15.32 36.70
C ASN A 63 -50.01 -15.00 38.03
N PRO A 64 -50.23 -13.92 38.83
CA PRO A 64 -50.26 -12.48 38.52
C PRO A 64 -49.53 -11.55 39.55
N ALA A 65 -49.35 -10.29 39.13
CA ALA A 65 -49.42 -9.01 39.87
C ALA A 65 -48.62 -8.73 41.18
N ALA A 66 -47.77 -7.69 41.12
CA ALA A 66 -47.78 -6.60 42.11
C ALA A 66 -47.24 -5.31 41.46
N ALA A 67 -48.00 -4.22 41.61
CA ALA A 67 -47.71 -2.90 41.08
C ALA A 67 -46.70 -2.15 41.96
N SER A 68 -45.81 -1.38 41.34
CA SER A 68 -45.27 -0.16 41.95
C SER A 68 -44.86 0.84 40.87
N THR A 69 -45.61 1.93 40.84
CA THR A 69 -45.32 3.18 40.17
C THR A 69 -44.10 3.84 40.80
N THR A 70 -43.05 4.09 40.02
CA THR A 70 -42.00 5.06 40.39
C THR A 70 -41.61 5.90 39.19
N SER A 71 -41.67 7.20 39.44
CA SER A 71 -41.51 8.33 38.55
C SER A 71 -40.15 8.35 37.85
N GLN A 72 -40.13 8.71 36.57
CA GLN A 72 -38.90 8.99 35.83
C GLN A 72 -38.17 10.18 36.48
N ARG A 73 -37.03 9.89 37.11
CA ARG A 73 -36.11 10.90 37.63
C ARG A 73 -35.16 11.30 36.52
N THR A 74 -35.42 12.44 35.88
CA THR A 74 -34.42 13.14 35.08
C THR A 74 -33.29 13.56 36.02
N VAL A 75 -32.14 12.90 35.91
CA VAL A 75 -30.92 13.30 36.64
C VAL A 75 -30.22 14.34 35.77
N THR A 76 -30.41 15.61 36.10
CA THR A 76 -29.52 16.69 35.65
C THR A 76 -28.23 16.62 36.48
N PRO A 77 -27.05 16.45 35.87
CA PRO A 77 -25.80 16.51 36.63
C PRO A 77 -25.48 17.96 36.98
N SER A 78 -25.52 18.29 38.27
CA SER A 78 -24.99 19.54 38.82
C SER A 78 -23.52 19.31 39.21
N PHE A 79 -22.61 20.05 38.58
CA PHE A 79 -21.19 20.09 38.95
C PHE A 79 -20.84 21.47 39.49
N PRO A 80 -20.29 21.58 40.71
CA PRO A 80 -19.28 22.57 41.01
C PRO A 80 -17.94 21.84 41.05
N ALA A 81 -17.39 21.53 39.88
CA ALA A 81 -16.01 21.05 39.82
C ALA A 81 -15.09 22.26 40.00
N LYS A 82 -14.51 22.40 41.20
CA LYS A 82 -13.39 23.31 41.44
C LYS A 82 -12.26 22.89 40.51
N GLU A 83 -11.91 23.77 39.57
CA GLU A 83 -10.86 23.52 38.58
C GLU A 83 -9.55 23.16 39.31
N PRO A 84 -8.94 21.99 39.05
CA PRO A 84 -7.64 21.67 39.60
C PRO A 84 -6.62 22.66 39.04
N PRO A 85 -5.66 23.15 39.84
CA PRO A 85 -4.67 24.10 39.37
C PRO A 85 -3.92 23.52 38.18
N VAL A 86 -3.76 24.33 37.13
CA VAL A 86 -2.98 24.00 35.94
C VAL A 86 -1.60 23.50 36.38
N PRO A 87 -1.19 22.25 36.05
CA PRO A 87 0.11 21.75 36.44
C PRO A 87 1.17 22.51 35.63
N THR A 88 1.64 23.62 36.20
CA THR A 88 2.73 24.43 35.64
C THR A 88 4.06 23.83 36.08
N SER A 89 4.24 22.52 35.88
CA SER A 89 5.55 21.88 35.95
C SER A 89 5.97 21.56 34.53
N ARG A 90 6.77 22.47 33.97
CA ARG A 90 7.50 22.24 32.73
C ARG A 90 8.47 21.09 32.99
N ASN A 91 8.06 19.86 32.65
CA ASN A 91 8.94 18.71 32.76
C ASN A 91 10.14 18.92 31.81
N THR A 92 11.30 19.21 32.38
CA THR A 92 12.57 19.33 31.64
C THR A 92 12.84 18.07 30.80
N THR A 93 12.32 16.91 31.22
CA THR A 93 12.36 15.65 30.47
C THR A 93 11.54 15.69 29.17
N SER A 94 10.35 16.29 29.16
CA SER A 94 9.54 16.42 27.92
C SER A 94 10.12 17.46 26.98
N ASP A 95 10.71 18.54 27.51
CA ASP A 95 11.38 19.54 26.69
C ASP A 95 12.69 19.02 26.10
N ASN A 96 13.45 18.23 26.84
CA ASN A 96 14.65 17.56 26.34
C ASN A 96 14.30 16.47 25.30
N ALA A 97 13.22 15.71 25.51
CA ALA A 97 12.72 14.76 24.51
C ALA A 97 12.21 15.48 23.25
N ALA A 98 11.52 16.60 23.39
CA ALA A 98 11.10 17.44 22.28
C ALA A 98 12.28 18.10 21.55
N ALA A 99 13.33 18.51 22.27
CA ALA A 99 14.56 19.05 21.71
C ALA A 99 15.37 17.97 20.97
N ALA A 100 15.47 16.76 21.52
CA ALA A 100 16.07 15.61 20.84
C ALA A 100 15.28 15.22 19.58
N ALA A 101 13.94 15.21 19.65
CA ALA A 101 13.09 14.98 18.47
C ALA A 101 13.26 16.09 17.40
N ARG A 102 13.44 17.35 17.81
CA ARG A 102 13.75 18.47 16.91
C ARG A 102 15.14 18.33 16.27
N GLN A 103 16.15 17.89 17.04
CA GLN A 103 17.48 17.58 16.50
C GLN A 103 17.46 16.38 15.55
N GLN A 104 16.60 15.37 15.78
CA GLN A 104 16.44 14.26 14.86
C GLN A 104 15.71 14.66 13.57
N ARG A 105 14.75 15.59 13.63
CA ARG A 105 14.19 16.25 12.44
C ARG A 105 15.23 17.08 11.68
N SER A 106 16.36 17.45 12.29
CA SER A 106 17.42 18.22 11.62
C SER A 106 18.10 17.47 10.49
N LEU A 107 17.87 16.16 10.32
CA LEU A 107 18.35 15.38 9.18
C LEU A 107 17.48 15.54 7.92
N THR A 108 16.37 16.29 7.98
CA THR A 108 15.61 16.67 6.77
C THR A 108 16.24 17.82 6.01
N ASN A 109 17.23 18.51 6.60
CA ASN A 109 17.86 19.69 6.02
C ASN A 109 18.57 19.32 4.70
N GLY A 110 17.97 19.72 3.57
CA GLY A 110 18.47 19.42 2.22
C GLY A 110 17.67 18.37 1.43
N LEU A 111 16.64 17.75 2.02
CA LEU A 111 15.77 16.83 1.26
C LEU A 111 14.83 17.58 0.30
N SER A 112 14.42 18.82 0.67
CA SER A 112 13.58 19.75 -0.12
C SER A 112 12.52 19.04 -0.97
N ASP A 113 11.86 18.04 -0.40
CA ASP A 113 10.94 17.13 -1.11
C ASP A 113 9.48 17.46 -0.85
N GLN A 114 9.22 18.63 -0.23
CA GLN A 114 7.89 19.16 -0.05
C GLN A 114 7.23 19.33 -1.43
N PRO A 115 5.99 18.86 -1.60
CA PRO A 115 5.25 19.08 -2.84
C PRO A 115 5.16 20.58 -3.17
N PRO A 116 5.33 20.98 -4.45
CA PRO A 116 5.26 22.38 -4.83
C PRO A 116 3.87 22.96 -4.60
N GLU A 117 3.80 24.20 -4.09
CA GLU A 117 2.55 24.96 -4.02
C GLU A 117 2.19 25.46 -5.41
N LEU A 118 1.11 24.93 -5.98
CA LEU A 118 0.62 25.33 -7.31
C LEU A 118 -0.42 26.44 -7.15
N GLU A 119 -0.01 27.70 -7.28
CA GLU A 119 -0.95 28.82 -7.41
C GLU A 119 -1.50 28.89 -8.84
N GLY A 120 -2.83 28.92 -8.98
CA GLY A 120 -3.50 29.27 -10.25
C GLY A 120 -3.71 28.16 -11.29
N VAL A 121 -3.43 26.88 -10.96
CA VAL A 121 -3.73 25.74 -11.86
C VAL A 121 -4.94 24.96 -11.34
N PRO A 122 -5.97 24.66 -12.16
CA PRO A 122 -7.13 23.85 -11.76
C PRO A 122 -6.79 22.34 -11.56
N ALA A 123 -5.52 22.00 -11.36
CA ALA A 123 -5.06 20.64 -11.15
C ALA A 123 -5.40 20.18 -9.73
N ILE A 124 -5.77 18.91 -9.58
CA ILE A 124 -6.07 18.32 -8.27
C ILE A 124 -4.80 18.30 -7.42
N ASP A 125 -4.83 19.00 -6.29
CA ASP A 125 -3.77 18.95 -5.29
C ASP A 125 -3.87 17.65 -4.46
N TRP A 126 -3.10 16.63 -4.85
CA TRP A 126 -3.06 15.34 -4.17
C TRP A 126 -2.46 15.35 -2.77
N THR A 127 -1.85 16.46 -2.34
CA THR A 127 -1.25 16.58 -1.01
C THR A 127 -2.31 16.71 0.09
N ARG A 128 -3.46 17.30 -0.26
CA ARG A 128 -4.57 17.57 0.68
C ARG A 128 -5.89 16.99 0.22
N SER A 129 -6.10 16.82 -1.10
CA SER A 129 -7.38 16.40 -1.67
C SER A 129 -7.76 14.95 -1.32
N TYR A 130 -9.07 14.71 -1.27
CA TYR A 130 -9.72 13.40 -1.20
C TYR A 130 -10.54 13.09 -2.46
N HIS A 131 -10.20 13.73 -3.59
CA HIS A 131 -10.95 13.63 -4.84
C HIS A 131 -11.17 12.18 -5.29
N GLY A 132 -12.43 11.81 -5.52
CA GLY A 132 -12.82 10.49 -6.04
C GLY A 132 -12.72 9.33 -5.04
N LEU A 133 -12.37 9.60 -3.78
CA LEU A 133 -12.35 8.56 -2.74
C LEU A 133 -13.77 8.07 -2.46
N GLY A 134 -14.01 6.77 -2.63
CA GLY A 134 -15.32 6.14 -2.40
C GLY A 134 -16.43 6.58 -3.36
N SER A 135 -16.11 7.27 -4.46
CA SER A 135 -17.15 7.78 -5.39
C SER A 135 -17.73 6.70 -6.30
N ILE A 136 -16.90 5.77 -6.76
CA ILE A 136 -17.28 4.72 -7.72
C ILE A 136 -16.53 3.42 -7.45
N SER A 137 -17.15 2.28 -7.71
CA SER A 137 -16.48 0.98 -7.72
C SER A 137 -15.64 0.78 -8.99
N PHE A 138 -14.65 -0.11 -8.95
CA PHE A 138 -13.93 -0.52 -10.16
C PHE A 138 -14.81 -1.40 -11.06
N THR A 139 -14.41 -1.62 -12.31
CA THR A 139 -15.18 -2.52 -13.19
C THR A 139 -15.11 -3.96 -12.67
N PRO A 140 -16.09 -4.83 -13.00
CA PRO A 140 -16.07 -6.22 -12.56
C PRO A 140 -14.77 -6.96 -12.93
N GLU A 141 -14.25 -6.73 -14.14
CA GLU A 141 -12.99 -7.32 -14.62
C GLU A 141 -11.78 -6.90 -13.76
N GLN A 142 -11.76 -5.64 -13.33
CA GLN A 142 -10.70 -5.13 -12.45
C GLN A 142 -10.85 -5.71 -11.04
N GLN A 143 -12.06 -5.79 -10.52
CA GLN A 143 -12.33 -6.38 -9.21
C GLN A 143 -11.90 -7.86 -9.17
N GLU A 144 -12.16 -8.62 -10.22
CA GLU A 144 -11.72 -10.02 -10.33
C GLU A 144 -10.20 -10.14 -10.23
N VAL A 145 -9.45 -9.26 -10.90
CA VAL A 145 -7.97 -9.26 -10.82
C VAL A 145 -7.48 -8.85 -9.43
N LEU A 146 -8.10 -7.85 -8.80
CA LEU A 146 -7.67 -7.33 -7.49
C LEU A 146 -7.97 -8.29 -6.34
N LEU A 147 -9.09 -9.02 -6.44
CA LEU A 147 -9.56 -9.98 -5.44
C LEU A 147 -9.12 -11.42 -5.73
N ALA A 148 -8.34 -11.64 -6.80
CA ALA A 148 -7.81 -12.94 -7.13
C ALA A 148 -6.94 -13.49 -5.98
N PRO A 149 -7.03 -14.80 -5.68
CA PRO A 149 -6.18 -15.43 -4.67
C PRO A 149 -4.72 -15.34 -5.08
N ILE A 150 -3.82 -15.16 -4.11
CA ILE A 150 -2.39 -15.11 -4.35
C ILE A 150 -1.86 -16.50 -4.68
N GLU A 151 -0.90 -16.54 -5.59
CA GLU A 151 -0.14 -17.75 -5.86
C GLU A 151 0.75 -18.06 -4.64
N GLN A 152 0.65 -19.27 -4.10
CA GLN A 152 1.38 -19.66 -2.90
C GLN A 152 2.90 -19.58 -3.09
N ASP A 153 3.37 -19.80 -4.32
CA ASP A 153 4.79 -19.70 -4.67
C ASP A 153 5.31 -18.27 -4.64
N ASP A 154 4.44 -17.27 -4.71
CA ASP A 154 4.84 -15.86 -4.63
C ASP A 154 4.98 -15.34 -3.19
N VAL A 155 4.53 -16.11 -2.20
CA VAL A 155 4.55 -15.72 -0.79
C VAL A 155 5.90 -16.05 -0.17
N GLU A 156 6.60 -15.04 0.31
CA GLU A 156 7.89 -15.19 0.97
C GLU A 156 7.76 -15.26 2.49
N VAL A 157 8.75 -15.87 3.14
CA VAL A 157 8.77 -16.10 4.58
C VAL A 157 10.00 -15.44 5.18
N LYS A 158 9.79 -14.49 6.08
CA LYS A 158 10.89 -13.90 6.84
C LYS A 158 11.43 -14.90 7.88
N PRO A 159 12.68 -14.74 8.35
CA PRO A 159 13.27 -15.63 9.36
C PRO A 159 12.51 -15.72 10.70
N ASP A 160 11.64 -14.76 10.99
CA ASP A 160 10.73 -14.70 12.14
C ASP A 160 9.41 -15.47 11.91
N GLY A 161 9.18 -16.00 10.71
CA GLY A 161 7.95 -16.69 10.31
C GLY A 161 6.87 -15.77 9.75
N LEU A 162 7.13 -14.47 9.60
CA LEU A 162 6.18 -13.54 8.99
C LEU A 162 6.08 -13.80 7.49
N LEU A 163 4.85 -14.05 7.03
CA LEU A 163 4.53 -14.16 5.61
C LEU A 163 4.44 -12.78 4.98
N TYR A 164 5.00 -12.61 3.79
CA TYR A 164 4.85 -11.37 3.03
C TYR A 164 4.84 -11.63 1.53
N LEU A 165 4.13 -10.78 0.80
CA LEU A 165 4.20 -10.75 -0.65
C LEU A 165 5.27 -9.72 -1.07
N PRO A 166 6.22 -10.06 -1.95
CA PRO A 166 7.20 -9.10 -2.45
C PRO A 166 6.55 -7.92 -3.18
N GLU A 167 7.11 -6.73 -3.01
CA GLU A 167 6.60 -5.46 -3.56
C GLU A 167 6.30 -5.52 -5.07
N ILE A 168 7.18 -6.19 -5.82
CA ILE A 168 7.03 -6.33 -7.28
C ILE A 168 5.71 -7.01 -7.67
N LYS A 169 5.20 -7.92 -6.84
CA LYS A 169 3.95 -8.64 -7.11
C LYS A 169 2.74 -7.71 -7.02
N TYR A 170 2.71 -6.82 -6.04
CA TYR A 170 1.68 -5.76 -5.95
C TYR A 170 1.68 -4.89 -7.21
N ARG A 171 2.86 -4.43 -7.67
CA ARG A 171 2.98 -3.61 -8.89
C ARG A 171 2.48 -4.36 -10.13
N ARG A 172 2.77 -5.65 -10.24
CA ARG A 172 2.27 -6.49 -11.35
C ARG A 172 0.75 -6.63 -11.32
N ILE A 173 0.16 -6.81 -10.14
CA ILE A 173 -1.30 -6.87 -9.97
C ILE A 173 -1.93 -5.52 -10.35
N LEU A 174 -1.36 -4.40 -9.90
CA LEU A 174 -1.84 -3.06 -10.28
C LEU A 174 -1.73 -2.81 -11.79
N ASN A 175 -0.62 -3.20 -12.42
CA ASN A 175 -0.45 -3.10 -13.87
C ASN A 175 -1.43 -4.00 -14.63
N LYS A 176 -1.74 -5.19 -14.11
CA LYS A 176 -2.73 -6.10 -14.70
C LYS A 176 -4.15 -5.55 -14.58
N ALA A 177 -4.50 -4.96 -13.43
CA ALA A 177 -5.84 -4.42 -13.19
C ALA A 177 -6.08 -3.08 -13.89
N PHE A 178 -5.10 -2.16 -13.84
CA PHE A 178 -5.30 -0.77 -14.25
C PHE A 178 -4.50 -0.37 -15.50
N GLY A 179 -3.54 -1.18 -15.93
CA GLY A 179 -2.58 -0.84 -16.97
C GLY A 179 -1.43 0.04 -16.45
N PRO A 180 -0.24 -0.03 -17.08
CA PRO A 180 0.84 0.93 -16.82
C PRO A 180 0.37 2.37 -17.08
N GLY A 181 0.65 3.28 -16.14
CA GLY A 181 0.17 4.66 -16.18
C GLY A 181 -1.25 4.88 -15.65
N GLY A 182 -2.01 3.80 -15.39
CA GLY A 182 -3.35 3.87 -14.79
C GLY A 182 -3.36 4.07 -13.28
N TRP A 183 -2.20 4.07 -12.62
CA TRP A 183 -2.07 4.24 -11.17
C TRP A 183 -0.74 4.90 -10.79
N GLY A 184 -0.67 5.49 -9.59
CA GLY A 184 0.53 6.09 -9.05
C GLY A 184 0.42 6.42 -7.56
N LEU A 185 1.56 6.62 -6.90
CA LEU A 185 1.61 7.15 -5.54
C LEU A 185 1.88 8.65 -5.57
N ALA A 186 0.98 9.42 -4.98
CA ALA A 186 1.17 10.84 -4.73
C ALA A 186 1.76 11.02 -3.32
N PRO A 187 2.93 11.66 -3.17
CA PRO A 187 3.44 12.00 -1.85
C PRO A 187 2.52 12.99 -1.14
N ARG A 188 2.26 12.75 0.14
CA ARG A 188 1.48 13.64 1.01
C ARG A 188 2.37 14.15 2.13
N GLY A 189 2.59 15.46 2.14
CA GLY A 189 3.50 16.12 3.07
C GLY A 189 4.99 15.86 2.79
N GLU A 190 5.83 16.43 3.63
CA GLU A 190 7.29 16.29 3.64
C GLU A 190 7.70 14.92 4.21
N SER A 191 8.86 14.40 3.78
CA SER A 191 9.45 13.22 4.43
C SER A 191 9.96 13.58 5.82
N ILE A 192 9.56 12.80 6.82
CA ILE A 192 10.08 12.93 8.19
C ILE A 192 11.25 11.97 8.32
N VAL A 193 12.45 12.53 8.37
CA VAL A 193 13.69 11.79 8.63
C VAL A 193 14.01 11.91 10.12
N THR A 194 14.12 10.76 10.78
CA THR A 194 14.62 10.60 12.16
C THR A 194 15.90 9.79 12.08
N GLY A 195 16.80 9.87 13.06
CA GLY A 195 18.14 9.25 13.00
C GLY A 195 18.26 7.76 12.62
N LYS A 196 17.16 6.99 12.56
CA LYS A 196 17.13 5.59 12.09
C LYS A 196 15.93 5.25 11.20
N LEU A 197 15.09 6.23 10.84
CA LEU A 197 13.80 5.99 10.19
C LEU A 197 13.46 7.12 9.23
N VAL A 198 13.05 6.78 8.02
CA VAL A 198 12.35 7.69 7.10
C VAL A 198 10.88 7.30 7.09
N THR A 199 9.99 8.27 7.23
CA THR A 199 8.54 8.06 7.11
C THR A 199 7.85 9.17 6.35
N ARG A 200 6.88 8.82 5.52
CA ARG A 200 6.10 9.77 4.71
C ARG A 200 4.71 9.21 4.42
N GLU A 201 3.71 10.08 4.34
CA GLU A 201 2.38 9.70 3.88
C GLU A 201 2.32 9.67 2.35
N TYR A 202 1.60 8.70 1.78
CA TYR A 202 1.34 8.60 0.36
C TYR A 202 -0.13 8.31 0.11
N GLY A 203 -0.69 8.93 -0.94
CA GLY A 203 -1.99 8.59 -1.50
C GLY A 203 -1.82 7.71 -2.73
N LEU A 204 -2.49 6.56 -2.77
CA LEU A 204 -2.63 5.77 -3.99
C LEU A 204 -3.72 6.39 -4.86
N VAL A 205 -3.33 6.82 -6.05
CA VAL A 205 -4.21 7.35 -7.08
C VAL A 205 -4.34 6.30 -8.16
N VAL A 206 -5.57 5.99 -8.56
CA VAL A 206 -5.87 5.05 -9.66
C VAL A 206 -6.87 5.75 -10.57
N GLN A 207 -6.62 5.78 -11.88
CA GLN A 207 -7.52 6.36 -12.88
C GLN A 207 -8.04 7.77 -12.51
N GLY A 208 -7.15 8.61 -11.95
CA GLY A 208 -7.48 9.99 -11.59
C GLY A 208 -8.26 10.18 -10.28
N ARG A 209 -8.42 9.13 -9.46
CA ARG A 209 -9.09 9.22 -8.16
C ARG A 209 -8.21 8.69 -7.03
N LEU A 210 -8.34 9.30 -5.86
CA LEU A 210 -7.75 8.78 -4.63
C LEU A 210 -8.45 7.48 -4.23
N VAL A 211 -7.66 6.46 -3.91
CA VAL A 211 -8.14 5.13 -3.52
C VAL A 211 -7.85 4.84 -2.06
N SER A 212 -6.64 5.12 -1.61
CA SER A 212 -6.18 4.82 -0.26
C SER A 212 -5.07 5.78 0.14
N ILE A 213 -4.94 6.02 1.44
CA ILE A 213 -3.85 6.77 2.04
C ILE A 213 -3.16 5.88 3.06
N ALA A 214 -1.85 5.77 2.97
CA ALA A 214 -1.05 5.08 3.96
C ALA A 214 0.26 5.81 4.25
N ARG A 215 0.75 5.66 5.47
CA ARG A 215 2.08 6.10 5.86
C ARG A 215 3.08 4.97 5.58
N GLY A 216 4.08 5.26 4.77
CA GLY A 216 5.23 4.40 4.58
C GLY A 216 6.29 4.67 5.63
N GLU A 217 7.10 3.66 5.92
CA GLU A 217 8.27 3.81 6.76
C GLU A 217 9.39 2.87 6.32
N GLN A 218 10.63 3.29 6.52
CA GLN A 218 11.81 2.48 6.23
C GLN A 218 12.93 2.82 7.20
N GLN A 219 13.47 1.79 7.86
CA GLN A 219 14.63 1.96 8.72
C GLN A 219 15.91 2.05 7.91
N TYR A 220 16.86 2.83 8.42
CA TYR A 220 18.21 2.96 7.88
C TYR A 220 19.22 3.00 9.03
N PHE A 221 20.47 2.65 8.72
CA PHE A 221 21.54 2.57 9.73
C PHE A 221 22.52 3.73 9.62
N ASP A 222 22.87 4.10 8.39
CA ASP A 222 23.80 5.19 8.09
C ASP A 222 23.08 6.33 7.34
N PRO A 223 23.40 7.60 7.60
CA PRO A 223 22.79 8.74 6.89
C PRO A 223 22.91 8.67 5.36
N ASP A 224 23.99 8.09 4.84
CA ASP A 224 24.17 7.87 3.39
C ASP A 224 23.10 6.93 2.79
N GLY A 225 22.42 6.15 3.64
CA GLY A 225 21.31 5.27 3.27
C GLY A 225 19.96 5.96 3.16
N ILE A 226 19.84 7.26 3.47
CA ILE A 226 18.56 8.00 3.40
C ILE A 226 17.90 7.92 2.02
N PRO A 227 18.59 8.08 0.86
CA PRO A 227 17.95 7.97 -0.44
C PRO A 227 17.30 6.60 -0.69
N THR A 228 18.01 5.52 -0.37
CA THR A 228 17.48 4.16 -0.44
C THR A 228 16.31 3.96 0.52
N ALA A 229 16.39 4.55 1.71
CA ALA A 229 15.31 4.49 2.68
C ALA A 229 14.06 5.24 2.21
N THR A 230 14.20 6.36 1.52
CA THR A 230 13.08 7.11 0.92
C THR A 230 12.35 6.27 -0.14
N GLU A 231 13.08 5.57 -1.01
CA GLU A 231 12.46 4.64 -1.96
C GLU A 231 11.79 3.45 -1.26
N GLY A 232 12.44 2.87 -0.25
CA GLY A 232 11.84 1.80 0.57
C GLY A 232 10.57 2.25 1.31
N CYS A 233 10.54 3.50 1.80
CA CYS A 233 9.38 4.11 2.44
C CYS A 233 8.21 4.22 1.47
N LYS A 234 8.46 4.63 0.22
CA LYS A 234 7.44 4.72 -0.84
C LYS A 234 6.86 3.33 -1.18
N SER A 235 7.74 2.35 -1.35
CA SER A 235 7.36 0.96 -1.59
C SER A 235 6.56 0.34 -0.44
N ASN A 236 6.92 0.66 0.79
CA ASN A 236 6.18 0.24 1.98
C ASN A 236 4.75 0.80 1.99
N ALA A 237 4.60 2.10 1.71
CA ALA A 237 3.28 2.72 1.60
C ALA A 237 2.42 2.08 0.50
N LEU A 238 3.02 1.74 -0.65
CA LEU A 238 2.31 1.09 -1.76
C LEU A 238 1.59 -0.18 -1.31
N MET A 239 2.31 -1.07 -0.64
CA MET A 239 1.77 -2.36 -0.18
C MET A 239 0.63 -2.16 0.82
N ARG A 240 0.73 -1.15 1.70
CA ARG A 240 -0.32 -0.81 2.67
C ARG A 240 -1.57 -0.28 1.95
N CYS A 241 -1.42 0.61 0.97
CA CYS A 241 -2.54 1.09 0.16
C CYS A 241 -3.22 -0.03 -0.64
N CYS A 242 -2.44 -1.00 -1.15
CA CYS A 242 -2.97 -2.13 -1.90
C CYS A 242 -3.87 -3.05 -1.05
N LYS A 243 -3.75 -3.01 0.28
CA LYS A 243 -4.63 -3.77 1.17
C LYS A 243 -6.08 -3.28 1.07
N ASP A 244 -6.30 -1.98 0.95
CA ASP A 244 -7.65 -1.41 0.82
C ASP A 244 -8.31 -1.75 -0.52
N LEU A 245 -7.50 -2.13 -1.53
CA LEU A 245 -7.97 -2.69 -2.80
C LEU A 245 -8.33 -4.18 -2.72
N GLY A 246 -8.04 -4.86 -1.60
CA GLY A 246 -8.26 -6.29 -1.40
C GLY A 246 -7.09 -7.18 -1.84
N ILE A 247 -6.00 -6.60 -2.39
CA ILE A 247 -4.85 -7.36 -2.88
C ILE A 247 -4.13 -8.05 -1.70
N ALA A 248 -3.88 -9.35 -1.84
CA ALA A 248 -3.16 -10.17 -0.85
C ALA A 248 -3.75 -10.10 0.57
N SER A 249 -5.05 -9.85 0.67
CA SER A 249 -5.78 -9.73 1.95
C SER A 249 -5.70 -11.01 2.80
N GLU A 250 -5.58 -12.18 2.16
CA GLU A 250 -5.42 -13.47 2.84
C GLU A 250 -4.13 -13.60 3.66
N LEU A 251 -3.06 -12.84 3.36
CA LEU A 251 -1.85 -12.81 4.19
C LEU A 251 -2.10 -12.25 5.60
N TRP A 252 -3.26 -11.65 5.83
CA TRP A 252 -3.72 -11.15 7.11
C TRP A 252 -4.80 -12.03 7.76
N ASP A 253 -5.25 -13.09 7.09
CA ASP A 253 -6.19 -14.05 7.66
C ASP A 253 -5.43 -15.07 8.53
N PRO A 254 -5.72 -15.15 9.86
CA PRO A 254 -5.11 -16.13 10.73
C PRO A 254 -5.27 -17.59 10.26
N ARG A 255 -6.35 -17.91 9.52
CA ARG A 255 -6.58 -19.26 8.99
C ARG A 255 -5.66 -19.58 7.82
N PHE A 256 -5.49 -18.63 6.90
CA PHE A 256 -4.53 -18.74 5.81
C PHE A 256 -3.12 -18.89 6.37
N ILE A 257 -2.71 -18.01 7.30
CA ILE A 257 -1.37 -18.04 7.91
C ILE A 257 -1.08 -19.41 8.53
N ARG A 258 -2.02 -19.96 9.33
CA ARG A 258 -1.83 -21.29 9.96
C ARG A 258 -1.69 -22.40 8.92
N THR A 259 -2.51 -22.37 7.88
CA THR A 259 -2.51 -23.38 6.81
C THR A 259 -1.22 -23.31 6.00
N PHE A 260 -0.83 -22.12 5.57
CA PHE A 260 0.39 -21.86 4.81
C PHE A 260 1.63 -22.23 5.63
N THR A 261 1.73 -21.80 6.89
CA THR A 261 2.86 -22.14 7.76
C THR A 261 3.03 -23.66 7.90
N LYS A 262 1.93 -24.40 8.09
CA LYS A 262 1.98 -25.87 8.17
C LYS A 262 2.42 -26.53 6.85
N GLN A 263 1.94 -26.02 5.72
CA GLN A 263 2.14 -26.64 4.40
C GLN A 263 3.47 -26.26 3.74
N MET A 264 3.88 -24.99 3.84
CA MET A 264 4.96 -24.40 3.04
C MET A 264 6.19 -23.99 3.84
N THR A 265 6.15 -24.02 5.18
CA THR A 265 7.30 -23.60 6.01
C THR A 265 7.93 -24.75 6.79
N LYS A 266 9.22 -24.60 7.11
CA LYS A 266 10.00 -25.49 7.98
C LYS A 266 10.76 -24.65 9.01
N GLU A 267 10.99 -25.26 10.16
CA GLU A 267 11.83 -24.69 11.21
C GLU A 267 13.22 -25.31 11.14
N THR A 268 14.25 -24.49 11.03
CA THR A 268 15.64 -24.95 10.88
C THR A 268 16.52 -24.29 11.93
N TRP A 269 17.39 -25.08 12.57
CA TRP A 269 18.45 -24.56 13.42
C TRP A 269 19.62 -24.08 12.56
N VAL A 270 19.99 -22.82 12.75
CA VAL A 270 21.09 -22.20 12.02
C VAL A 270 22.14 -21.65 12.95
N GLU A 271 23.39 -21.72 12.53
CA GLU A 271 24.56 -21.15 13.20
C GLU A 271 25.13 -20.03 12.35
N HIS A 272 25.41 -18.88 12.95
CA HIS A 272 26.08 -17.78 12.28
C HIS A 272 27.56 -18.13 12.04
N VAL A 273 28.04 -18.02 10.79
CA VAL A 273 29.38 -18.49 10.39
C VAL A 273 30.50 -17.83 11.19
N THR A 274 30.45 -16.51 11.42
CA THR A 274 31.48 -15.80 12.18
C THR A 274 31.29 -15.83 13.70
N THR A 275 30.08 -15.51 14.19
CA THR A 275 29.82 -15.41 15.64
C THR A 275 29.53 -16.74 16.34
N LYS A 276 29.35 -17.83 15.57
CA LYS A 276 28.98 -19.18 16.06
C LYS A 276 27.69 -19.23 16.89
N LYS A 277 26.90 -18.16 16.89
CA LYS A 277 25.62 -18.10 17.61
C LYS A 277 24.59 -18.97 16.88
N LYS A 278 23.96 -19.88 17.62
CA LYS A 278 22.87 -20.73 17.12
C LYS A 278 21.52 -20.05 17.38
N ARG A 279 20.62 -20.10 16.39
CA ARG A 279 19.21 -19.67 16.52
C ARG A 279 18.32 -20.56 15.68
N LYS A 280 17.06 -20.68 16.09
CA LYS A 280 16.01 -21.29 15.27
C LYS A 280 15.43 -20.23 14.34
N ILE A 281 15.26 -20.55 13.07
CA ILE A 281 14.59 -19.69 12.09
C ILE A 281 13.46 -20.45 11.40
N VAL A 282 12.46 -19.70 10.93
CA VAL A 282 11.42 -20.22 10.05
C VAL A 282 11.79 -19.84 8.62
N MET A 283 11.66 -20.77 7.70
CA MET A 283 11.89 -20.54 6.28
C MET A 283 10.92 -21.35 5.43
N ARG A 284 10.80 -20.99 4.15
CA ARG A 284 10.09 -21.83 3.18
C ARG A 284 10.75 -23.20 3.04
N LYS A 285 9.96 -24.24 2.73
CA LYS A 285 10.43 -25.62 2.61
C LYS A 285 11.40 -25.79 1.45
N ASP A 286 11.14 -25.12 0.34
CA ASP A 286 11.90 -25.08 -0.90
C ASP A 286 13.15 -24.20 -0.84
N ASP A 287 13.29 -23.35 0.17
CA ASP A 287 14.46 -22.49 0.33
C ASP A 287 15.60 -23.19 1.10
N THR A 288 16.80 -22.65 0.91
CA THR A 288 18.05 -23.15 1.51
C THR A 288 18.66 -22.08 2.42
N VAL A 289 19.38 -22.51 3.46
CA VAL A 289 20.04 -21.57 4.37
C VAL A 289 21.16 -20.83 3.64
N ARG A 290 21.05 -19.50 3.59
CA ARG A 290 22.05 -18.61 2.97
C ARG A 290 23.00 -18.01 4.01
N TYR A 291 24.19 -17.63 3.54
CA TYR A 291 25.14 -16.80 4.30
C TYR A 291 24.42 -15.55 4.86
N PRO A 292 24.67 -15.13 6.12
CA PRO A 292 25.75 -15.53 7.02
C PRO A 292 25.48 -16.76 7.88
N PHE A 293 24.43 -17.52 7.59
CA PHE A 293 24.02 -18.68 8.37
C PHE A 293 24.39 -20.00 7.67
N LYS A 294 24.62 -21.04 8.47
CA LYS A 294 24.76 -22.44 8.02
C LYS A 294 23.81 -23.32 8.83
N GLU A 295 23.32 -24.40 8.25
CA GLU A 295 22.54 -25.39 8.98
C GLU A 295 23.36 -26.00 10.13
N SER A 296 22.80 -26.00 11.33
CA SER A 296 23.39 -26.66 12.49
C SER A 296 22.51 -27.86 12.81
N LYS A 297 23.04 -29.06 12.62
CA LYS A 297 22.44 -30.25 13.24
C LYS A 297 22.59 -30.07 14.75
N MET A 298 21.51 -30.35 15.45
CA MET A 298 21.39 -30.19 16.90
C MET A 298 22.58 -30.83 17.61
#